data_AF-A0A346QWF4-F1
#
_entry.id   AF-A0A346QWF4-F1
#
_cell.length_a   1.000
_cell.length_b   1.000
_cell.length_c   1.000
_cell.angle_alpha   90.00
_cell.angle_beta   90.00
_cell.angle_gamma   90.00
#
_symmetry.space_group_name_H-M   'P 1'
#
loop_
_entity.id
_entity.type
_entity.pdbx_description
1 polymer ?
#
loop_
_entity_poly.entity_id
_entity_poly.type
_entity_poly.pdbx_seq_one_letter_code
_entity_poly.pdbx_strand_id
1 'polypeptide(L)'
;MTGAQIIELFDFIASIPQGNGGFPQFSKDVRVIIDKTKDEGAIEELTIGGSSVDPDRVYRVCTNDYILGGGDGYEVMKKASDPFNTSLLLSYVVMEYIRTQQLVQPVIDGRLMVITK
;
A
#
# COMPACT_ATOMS: atom_id res chain seq x y z
N MET A 1 6.14 6.82 -8.92
CA MET A 1 6.58 5.43 -9.18
C MET A 1 5.95 4.97 -10.48
N THR A 2 6.67 4.22 -11.32
CA THR A 2 6.08 3.61 -12.51
C THR A 2 5.12 2.49 -12.11
N GLY A 3 4.19 2.10 -12.98
CA GLY A 3 3.30 0.98 -12.72
C GLY A 3 4.06 -0.32 -12.54
N ALA A 4 5.16 -0.53 -13.28
CA ALA A 4 6.04 -1.67 -13.07
C ALA A 4 6.61 -1.72 -11.64
N GLN A 5 6.99 -0.57 -11.06
CA GLN A 5 7.43 -0.50 -9.67
C GLN A 5 6.28 -0.72 -8.68
N ILE A 6 5.04 -0.34 -9.03
CA ILE A 6 3.86 -0.67 -8.22
C ILE A 6 3.63 -2.18 -8.23
N ILE A 7 3.71 -2.84 -9.38
CA ILE A 7 3.57 -4.30 -9.49
C ILE A 7 4.65 -4.98 -8.64
N GLU A 8 5.92 -4.60 -8.79
CA GLU A 8 7.03 -5.11 -7.97
C GLU A 8 6.79 -4.92 -6.46
N LEU A 9 6.27 -3.75 -6.06
CA LEU A 9 5.91 -3.46 -4.67
C LEU A 9 4.81 -4.41 -4.16
N PHE A 10 3.78 -4.67 -4.96
CA PHE A 10 2.68 -5.55 -4.55
C PHE A 10 3.08 -7.03 -4.54
N ASP A 11 3.97 -7.46 -5.43
CA ASP A 11 4.57 -8.81 -5.37
C ASP A 11 5.36 -9.00 -4.07
N PHE A 12 6.13 -7.99 -3.65
CA PHE A 12 6.76 -8.01 -2.33
C PHE A 12 5.74 -8.04 -1.19
N ILE A 13 4.67 -7.24 -1.23
CA ILE A 13 3.63 -7.28 -0.21
C ILE A 13 2.96 -8.66 -0.14
N ALA A 14 2.76 -9.31 -1.29
CA ALA A 14 2.23 -10.65 -1.37
C ALA A 14 3.14 -11.69 -0.71
N SER A 15 4.45 -11.45 -0.59
CA SER A 15 5.39 -12.35 0.09
C SER A 15 5.52 -12.15 1.59
N ILE A 16 5.01 -11.05 2.14
CA ILE A 16 5.06 -10.77 3.58
C ILE A 16 4.22 -11.82 4.36
N PRO A 17 4.79 -12.56 5.33
CA PRO A 17 4.04 -13.54 6.12
C PRO A 17 2.87 -12.94 6.91
N GLN A 18 1.79 -13.71 7.08
CA GLN A 18 0.64 -13.29 7.87
C GLN A 18 1.06 -13.02 9.33
N GLY A 19 0.60 -11.90 9.88
CA GLY A 19 0.94 -11.46 11.25
C GLY A 19 2.24 -10.66 11.35
N ASN A 20 3.00 -10.50 10.26
CA ASN A 20 4.16 -9.61 10.23
C ASN A 20 3.71 -8.14 10.32
N GLY A 21 4.31 -7.37 11.22
CA GLY A 21 3.99 -5.96 11.45
C GLY A 21 4.29 -5.04 10.26
N GLY A 22 5.13 -5.48 9.33
CA GLY A 22 5.41 -4.76 8.07
C GLY A 22 4.34 -4.92 7.00
N PHE A 23 3.29 -5.71 7.23
CA PHE A 23 2.18 -5.82 6.28
C PHE A 23 1.39 -4.49 6.21
N PRO A 24 1.15 -3.91 5.03
CA PRO A 24 0.64 -2.55 4.92
C PRO A 24 -0.89 -2.49 4.99
N GLN A 25 -1.40 -1.28 5.23
CA GLN A 25 -2.81 -0.92 5.02
C GLN A 25 -2.92 0.01 3.81
N PHE A 26 -4.08 0.01 3.16
CA PHE A 26 -4.29 0.75 1.91
C PHE A 26 -5.40 1.80 2.01
N SER A 27 -5.29 2.86 1.19
CA SER A 27 -6.37 3.83 1.01
C SER A 27 -7.55 3.21 0.26
N LYS A 28 -8.67 3.93 0.19
CA LYS A 28 -9.88 3.52 -0.57
C LYS A 28 -9.64 3.33 -2.06
N ASP A 29 -8.54 3.87 -2.59
CA ASP A 29 -8.25 3.88 -4.02
C ASP A 29 -7.63 2.56 -4.48
N VAL A 30 -7.08 1.77 -3.56
CA VAL A 30 -6.49 0.46 -3.84
C VAL A 30 -7.53 -0.61 -3.57
N ARG A 31 -7.67 -1.58 -4.46
CA ARG A 31 -8.28 -2.88 -4.14
C ARG A 31 -7.31 -3.98 -4.53
N VAL A 32 -7.10 -4.94 -3.63
CA VAL A 32 -6.16 -6.04 -3.82
C VAL A 32 -6.70 -7.35 -3.27
N ILE A 33 -6.51 -8.42 -4.04
CA ILE A 33 -6.73 -9.81 -3.62
C ILE A 33 -5.37 -10.51 -3.60
N ILE A 34 -4.98 -11.02 -2.44
CA ILE A 34 -3.72 -11.75 -2.25
C ILE A 34 -4.03 -13.21 -1.97
N ASP A 35 -3.55 -14.11 -2.82
CA ASP A 35 -3.65 -15.55 -2.62
C ASP A 35 -2.43 -16.08 -1.88
N LYS A 36 -2.59 -16.40 -0.58
CA LYS A 36 -1.56 -16.99 0.29
C LYS A 36 -1.56 -18.52 0.27
N THR A 37 -2.35 -19.16 -0.59
CA THR A 37 -2.29 -20.61 -0.78
C THR A 37 -1.11 -21.03 -1.67
N LYS A 38 -0.59 -20.09 -2.45
CA LYS A 38 0.64 -20.18 -3.25
C LYS A 38 1.88 -19.95 -2.38
N ASP A 39 2.99 -20.62 -2.72
CA ASP A 39 4.18 -20.74 -1.85
C ASP A 39 4.68 -19.41 -1.24
N GLU A 40 4.83 -18.38 -2.06
CA GLU A 40 5.28 -17.04 -1.63
C GLU A 40 4.13 -16.02 -1.59
N GLY A 41 2.88 -16.46 -1.71
CA GLY A 41 1.75 -15.57 -1.97
C GLY A 41 1.77 -14.94 -3.37
N ALA A 42 0.60 -14.62 -3.91
CA ALA A 42 0.51 -13.95 -5.21
C ALA A 42 -0.61 -12.91 -5.25
N ILE A 43 -0.45 -11.91 -6.10
CA ILE A 43 -1.51 -10.96 -6.43
C ILE A 43 -2.46 -11.59 -7.45
N GLU A 44 -3.70 -11.84 -7.05
CA GLU A 44 -4.77 -12.30 -7.95
C GLU A 44 -5.43 -11.12 -8.67
N GLU A 45 -5.66 -10.03 -7.94
CA GLU A 45 -6.24 -8.81 -8.48
C GLU A 45 -5.59 -7.60 -7.81
N LEU A 46 -5.28 -6.58 -8.61
CA LEU A 46 -4.84 -5.28 -8.15
C LEU A 46 -5.44 -4.17 -9.02
N THR A 47 -6.20 -3.28 -8.40
CA THR A 47 -6.69 -2.06 -9.03
C THR A 47 -6.36 -0.82 -8.20
N ILE A 48 -6.09 0.28 -8.91
CA ILE A 48 -5.85 1.60 -8.33
C ILE A 48 -6.78 2.61 -9.02
N GLY A 49 -7.62 3.28 -8.25
CA GLY A 49 -8.66 4.17 -8.79
C GLY A 49 -9.70 3.43 -9.64
N GLY A 50 -9.93 2.15 -9.36
CA GLY A 50 -10.88 1.30 -10.08
C GLY A 50 -10.39 0.78 -11.44
N SER A 51 -9.12 0.97 -11.79
CA SER A 51 -8.51 0.42 -13.00
C SER A 51 -7.33 -0.49 -12.66
N SER A 52 -7.07 -1.50 -13.48
CA SER A 52 -5.85 -2.31 -13.38
C SER A 52 -4.60 -1.43 -13.46
N VAL A 53 -3.52 -1.88 -12.83
CA VAL A 53 -2.25 -1.17 -12.87
C VAL A 53 -1.64 -1.27 -14.27
N ASP A 54 -1.40 -0.12 -14.89
CA ASP A 54 -0.70 0.01 -16.17
C ASP A 54 0.80 0.13 -15.90
N PRO A 55 1.65 -0.81 -16.36
CA PRO A 55 3.09 -0.81 -16.11
C PRO A 55 3.80 0.48 -16.53
N ASP A 56 3.32 1.14 -17.58
CA ASP A 56 3.95 2.30 -18.20
C ASP A 56 3.45 3.64 -17.60
N ARG A 57 2.37 3.60 -16.83
CA ARG A 57 1.81 4.78 -16.17
C ARG A 57 2.60 5.17 -14.92
N VAL A 58 2.69 6.47 -14.65
CA VAL A 58 3.24 6.99 -13.39
C VAL A 58 2.13 7.17 -12.35
N TYR A 59 2.37 6.61 -11.16
CA TYR A 59 1.52 6.72 -9.98
C TYR A 59 2.19 7.58 -8.92
N ARG A 60 1.39 8.46 -8.30
CA ARG A 60 1.76 9.19 -7.10
C ARG A 60 1.29 8.41 -5.88
N VAL A 61 2.24 8.05 -5.01
CA VAL A 61 2.00 7.26 -3.80
C VAL A 61 2.32 8.12 -2.59
N CYS A 62 1.55 7.96 -1.52
CA CYS A 62 1.79 8.60 -0.23
C CYS A 62 2.06 7.51 0.81
N THR A 63 3.11 7.69 1.60
CA THR A 63 3.49 6.81 2.70
C THR A 63 4.27 7.60 3.76
N ASN A 64 4.62 6.97 4.88
CA ASN A 64 5.53 7.55 5.87
C ASN A 64 6.99 7.45 5.43
N ASP A 65 7.86 8.21 6.08
CA ASP A 65 9.29 8.31 5.78
C ASP A 65 10.06 7.01 6.03
N TYR A 66 9.68 6.21 7.04
CA TYR A 66 10.27 4.89 7.28
C TYR A 66 10.09 3.94 6.09
N ILE A 67 8.88 3.81 5.57
CA ILE A 67 8.58 2.97 4.39
C ILE A 67 9.19 3.56 3.12
N LEU A 68 9.15 4.89 2.94
CA LEU A 68 9.83 5.55 1.82
C LEU A 68 11.34 5.24 1.81
N GLY A 69 11.95 5.16 2.99
CA GLY A 69 13.36 4.81 3.19
C GLY A 69 13.69 3.33 3.02
N GLY A 70 12.71 2.46 2.73
CA GLY A 70 12.88 1.02 2.58
C GLY A 70 12.75 0.21 3.87
N GLY A 71 12.25 0.82 4.95
CA GLY A 71 11.94 0.11 6.20
C GLY A 71 11.06 -1.12 5.95
N ASP A 72 11.18 -2.13 6.81
CA ASP A 72 10.51 -3.45 6.68
C ASP A 72 10.74 -4.18 5.34
N GLY A 73 11.78 -3.82 4.59
CA GLY A 73 12.13 -4.46 3.32
C GLY A 73 11.48 -3.84 2.09
N TYR A 74 10.80 -2.69 2.22
CA TYR A 74 10.17 -1.95 1.12
C TYR A 74 11.17 -1.26 0.18
N GLU A 75 12.24 -1.96 -0.21
CA GLU A 75 13.36 -1.42 -1.01
C GLU A 75 12.91 -0.81 -2.35
N VAL A 76 11.81 -1.32 -2.93
CA VAL A 76 11.19 -0.77 -4.15
C VAL A 76 10.84 0.71 -4.00
N MET A 77 10.48 1.16 -2.80
CA MET A 77 10.13 2.57 -2.52
C MET A 77 11.29 3.53 -2.76
N LYS A 78 12.54 3.08 -2.58
CA LYS A 78 13.75 3.88 -2.83
C LYS A 78 13.98 4.16 -4.33
N LYS A 79 13.28 3.44 -5.22
CA LYS A 79 13.32 3.66 -6.68
C LYS A 79 12.35 4.77 -7.14
N ALA A 80 11.65 5.44 -6.22
CA ALA A 80 10.76 6.54 -6.57
C ALA A 80 11.53 7.71 -7.22
N SER A 81 11.06 8.16 -8.38
CA SER A 81 11.76 9.16 -9.22
C SER A 81 11.71 10.59 -8.69
N ASP A 82 10.71 10.92 -7.87
CA ASP A 82 10.45 12.28 -7.36
C ASP A 82 9.93 12.20 -5.91
N PRO A 83 10.77 11.80 -4.94
CA PRO A 83 10.35 11.70 -3.55
C PRO A 83 10.21 13.08 -2.92
N PHE A 84 9.12 13.30 -2.19
CA PHE A 84 8.88 14.54 -1.45
C PHE A 84 8.51 14.20 0.00
N ASN A 85 9.29 14.72 0.95
CA ASN A 85 8.99 14.61 2.38
C ASN A 85 8.25 15.87 2.85
N THR A 86 7.03 15.69 3.36
CA THR A 86 6.21 16.80 3.85
C THR A 86 6.68 17.37 5.19
N SER A 87 7.59 16.67 5.89
CA SER A 87 8.03 16.93 7.27
C SER A 87 6.91 16.89 8.31
N LEU A 88 5.71 16.43 7.93
CA LEU A 88 4.59 16.25 8.85
C LEU A 88 4.72 14.92 9.57
N LEU A 89 4.47 14.94 10.88
CA LEU A 89 4.38 13.72 11.67
C LEU A 89 3.12 12.95 11.29
N LEU A 90 3.23 11.63 11.15
CA LEU A 90 2.07 10.76 10.89
C LEU A 90 0.98 10.94 11.97
N SER A 91 1.38 11.08 13.23
CA SER A 91 0.47 11.37 14.34
C SER A 91 -0.28 12.68 14.15
N TYR A 92 0.40 13.72 13.67
CA TYR A 92 -0.22 15.01 13.36
C TYR A 92 -1.26 14.88 12.23
N VAL A 93 -0.90 14.20 11.13
CA VAL A 93 -1.82 13.99 10.01
C VAL A 93 -3.08 13.22 10.43
N VAL A 94 -2.93 12.16 11.25
CA VAL A 94 -4.06 11.39 11.77
C VAL A 94 -4.93 12.23 12.72
N MET A 95 -4.32 12.99 13.63
CA MET A 95 -5.05 13.90 14.53
C MET A 95 -5.87 14.92 13.74
N GLU A 96 -5.27 15.58 12.75
CA GLU A 96 -5.98 16.55 11.91
C GLU A 96 -7.11 15.90 11.13
N TYR A 97 -6.89 14.70 10.57
CA TYR A 97 -7.97 13.96 9.91
C TYR A 97 -9.15 13.72 10.86
N ILE A 98 -8.91 13.21 12.08
CA ILE A 98 -9.97 12.96 13.07
C ILE A 98 -10.71 14.26 13.43
N ARG A 99 -9.99 15.37 13.63
CA ARG A 99 -10.58 16.68 13.92
C ARG A 99 -11.49 17.17 12.79
N THR A 100 -11.08 16.94 11.54
CA THR A 100 -11.87 17.36 10.36
C THR A 100 -13.11 16.50 10.12
N GLN A 101 -13.05 15.19 10.40
CA GLN A 101 -14.17 14.29 10.11
C GLN A 101 -15.34 14.42 11.09
N GLN A 102 -15.12 15.02 12.28
CA GLN A 102 -16.07 15.16 13.41
C GLN A 102 -16.60 13.84 13.98
N LEU A 103 -16.84 12.83 13.15
CA LEU A 103 -17.31 11.49 13.46
C LEU A 103 -16.52 10.48 12.62
N VAL A 104 -15.80 9.58 13.29
CA VAL A 104 -14.97 8.55 12.64
C VAL A 104 -15.73 7.23 12.68
N GLN A 105 -16.23 6.78 11.53
CA GLN A 105 -16.92 5.49 11.36
C GLN A 105 -16.19 4.65 10.30
N PRO A 106 -15.17 3.86 10.69
CA PRO A 106 -14.48 2.99 9.76
C PRO A 106 -15.42 1.88 9.28
N VAL A 107 -15.31 1.52 8.00
CA VAL A 107 -16.06 0.42 7.39
C VAL A 107 -15.09 -0.56 6.73
N ILE A 108 -15.46 -1.84 6.74
CA ILE A 108 -14.77 -2.87 5.95
C ILE A 108 -15.38 -2.83 4.55
N ASP A 109 -14.62 -2.38 3.55
CA ASP A 109 -15.09 -2.16 2.17
C ASP A 109 -14.51 -3.16 1.15
N GLY A 110 -13.86 -4.22 1.65
CA GLY A 110 -13.28 -5.28 0.85
C GLY A 110 -12.08 -4.85 0.01
N ARG A 111 -11.41 -3.72 0.33
CA ARG A 111 -10.21 -3.27 -0.39
C ARG A 111 -9.01 -4.20 -0.28
N LEU A 112 -8.99 -5.05 0.73
CA LEU A 112 -7.99 -6.08 0.93
C LEU A 112 -8.73 -7.39 1.19
N MET A 113 -8.50 -8.38 0.34
CA MET A 113 -8.91 -9.75 0.57
C MET A 113 -7.67 -10.64 0.57
N VAL A 114 -7.58 -11.55 1.54
CA VAL A 114 -6.50 -12.53 1.61
C VAL A 114 -7.14 -13.91 1.56
N ILE A 115 -6.79 -14.69 0.54
CA ILE A 115 -7.19 -16.10 0.42
C ILE A 115 -6.18 -16.91 1.22
N THR A 116 -6.64 -17.64 2.22
CA THR A 116 -5.82 -18.52 3.06
C THR A 116 -6.30 -19.96 2.96
N LYS A 117 -5.43 -20.92 3.32
CA LYS A 117 -5.83 -22.34 3.47
C LYS A 117 -6.78 -22.54 4.65
#